data_AF-A0A101HGW2-F1
#
_entry.id   AF-A0A101HGW2-F1
#
_cell.length_a   1.000
_cell.length_b   1.000
_cell.length_c   1.000
_cell.angle_alpha   90.00
_cell.angle_beta   90.00
_cell.angle_gamma   90.00
#
_symmetry.space_group_name_H-M   'P 1'
#
loop_
_entity.id
_entity.type
_entity.pdbx_description
1 polymer ?
#
loop_
_entity_poly.entity_id
_entity_poly.type
_entity_poly.pdbx_seq_one_letter_code
_entity_poly.pdbx_strand_id
1 'polypeptide(L)'
;MIKVNFPFIFAFLMIANLSSCSNVKDEAPVIATDLTTTLRGPSYPLVTVDPYFNAWSNADNLYDDQVRHWTEKEFPLLGALRVDGEVYRFMG
;
A
#
# COMPACT_ATOMS: atom_id res chain seq x y z
N MET A 1 16.03 68.49 -1.37
CA MET A 1 14.87 68.14 -2.22
C MET A 1 15.12 66.75 -2.80
N ILE A 2 14.66 65.71 -2.09
CA ILE A 2 14.95 64.30 -2.43
C ILE A 2 13.95 63.88 -3.51
N LYS A 3 14.42 63.60 -4.73
CA LYS A 3 13.60 63.03 -5.80
C LYS A 3 13.28 61.59 -5.43
N VAL A 4 12.09 61.39 -4.88
CA VAL A 4 11.61 60.07 -4.50
C VAL A 4 11.19 59.34 -5.78
N ASN A 5 11.93 58.29 -6.16
CA ASN A 5 11.64 57.49 -7.36
C ASN A 5 10.40 56.61 -7.10
N PHE A 6 9.23 57.20 -7.30
CA PHE A 6 7.90 56.60 -7.16
C PHE A 6 7.73 55.19 -7.76
N PRO A 7 8.25 54.87 -8.98
CA PRO A 7 8.10 53.51 -9.52
C PRO A 7 8.94 52.47 -8.75
N PHE A 8 10.06 52.87 -8.15
CA PHE A 8 10.94 51.96 -7.41
C PHE A 8 10.36 51.58 -6.05
N ILE A 9 9.69 52.52 -5.39
CA ILE A 9 8.97 52.28 -4.13
C ILE A 9 7.74 51.41 -4.37
N PHE A 10 7.01 51.64 -5.46
CA PHE A 10 5.83 50.83 -5.80
C PHE A 10 6.21 49.38 -6.15
N ALA A 11 7.33 49.19 -6.87
CA ALA A 11 7.88 47.86 -7.15
C ALA A 11 8.33 47.13 -5.88
N PHE A 12 8.96 47.84 -4.93
CA PHE A 12 9.38 47.27 -3.65
C PHE A 12 8.20 46.86 -2.76
N LEU A 13 7.12 47.67 -2.76
CA LEU A 13 5.89 47.38 -2.01
C LEU A 13 5.14 46.16 -2.58
N MET A 14 5.22 45.93 -3.90
CA MET A 14 4.54 44.79 -4.53
C MET A 14 5.25 43.45 -4.25
N ILE A 15 6.59 43.45 -4.16
CA ILE A 15 7.38 42.25 -3.82
C ILE A 15 7.13 41.82 -2.37
N ALA A 16 6.94 42.76 -1.46
CA ALA A 16 6.66 42.48 -0.04
C ALA A 16 5.31 41.78 0.21
N ASN A 17 4.35 41.88 -0.72
CA ASN A 17 3.02 41.27 -0.58
C ASN A 17 2.94 39.82 -1.11
N LEU A 18 3.98 39.31 -1.79
CA LEU A 18 4.01 37.95 -2.33
C LEU A 18 4.54 36.89 -1.35
N SER A 19 5.05 37.30 -0.18
CA SER A 19 5.60 36.36 0.82
C SER A 19 4.56 35.78 1.79
N SER A 20 3.27 36.08 1.65
CA SER A 20 2.23 35.61 2.57
C SER A 20 1.38 34.47 1.98
N CYS A 21 2.04 33.40 1.51
CA CYS A 21 1.40 32.10 1.39
C CYS A 21 1.93 31.21 2.53
N SER A 22 1.35 31.35 3.72
CA SER A 22 1.51 30.35 4.77
C SER A 22 0.81 29.08 4.33
N ASN A 23 1.60 28.07 3.93
CA ASN A 23 1.11 26.71 3.78
C ASN A 23 0.76 26.20 5.17
N VAL A 24 -0.51 26.32 5.56
CA VAL A 24 -1.05 25.56 6.68
C VAL A 24 -1.10 24.12 6.20
N LYS A 25 -0.09 23.34 6.59
CA LYS A 25 -0.17 21.89 6.45
C LYS A 25 -1.08 21.42 7.58
N ASP A 26 -2.32 21.11 7.26
CA ASP A 26 -3.19 20.33 8.13
C ASP A 26 -2.62 18.90 8.22
N GLU A 27 -1.55 18.73 9.01
CA GLU A 27 -0.98 17.42 9.31
C GLU A 27 -1.88 16.73 10.33
N ALA A 28 -2.91 16.06 9.82
CA ALA A 28 -3.64 15.08 10.61
C ALA A 28 -2.63 14.06 11.19
N PRO A 29 -2.78 13.64 12.45
CA PRO A 29 -1.87 12.66 13.05
C PRO A 29 -1.95 11.35 12.29
N VAL A 30 -0.95 11.08 11.45
CA VAL A 30 -0.79 9.79 10.77
C VAL A 30 -0.29 8.82 11.82
N ILE A 31 -1.13 7.86 12.21
CA ILE A 31 -0.70 6.74 13.05
C ILE A 31 0.40 6.01 12.27
N ALA A 32 1.64 6.07 12.77
CA ALA A 32 2.77 5.39 12.15
C ALA A 32 2.58 3.88 12.29
N THR A 33 1.98 3.25 11.28
CA THR A 33 1.95 1.79 11.17
C THR A 33 3.35 1.33 10.78
N ASP A 34 4.09 0.78 11.75
CA ASP A 34 5.32 0.06 11.46
C ASP A 34 4.99 -1.20 10.65
N LEU A 35 5.18 -1.12 9.34
CA LEU A 35 4.97 -2.24 8.40
C LEU A 35 6.16 -3.22 8.42
N THR A 36 7.19 -3.00 9.24
CA THR A 36 8.41 -3.83 9.28
C THR A 36 8.33 -4.92 10.35
N THR A 37 7.31 -5.77 10.28
CA THR A 37 7.26 -6.98 11.12
C THR A 37 7.93 -8.16 10.43
N THR A 38 8.92 -8.78 11.09
CA THR A 38 9.53 -10.06 10.64
C THR A 38 8.71 -11.27 11.05
N LEU A 39 7.65 -11.10 11.85
CA LEU A 39 6.80 -12.19 12.31
C LEU A 39 5.86 -12.63 11.19
N ARG A 40 6.10 -13.83 10.68
CA ARG A 40 5.23 -14.50 9.70
C ARG A 40 4.27 -15.43 10.44
N GLY A 41 2.99 -15.40 10.08
CA GLY A 41 2.03 -16.40 10.55
C GLY A 41 2.35 -17.78 9.96
N PRO A 42 2.11 -18.88 10.67
CA PRO A 42 2.35 -20.22 10.15
C PRO A 42 1.46 -20.58 8.95
N SER A 43 0.36 -19.85 8.75
CA SER A 43 -0.60 -20.09 7.69
C SER A 43 -1.32 -18.80 7.28
N TYR A 44 -1.59 -18.66 5.98
CA TYR A 44 -2.28 -17.51 5.38
C TYR A 44 -3.64 -17.92 4.80
N PRO A 45 -4.71 -17.18 5.11
CA PRO A 45 -6.04 -17.47 4.58
C PRO A 45 -6.10 -17.13 3.08
N LEU A 46 -6.51 -18.10 2.26
CA LEU A 46 -6.77 -17.92 0.82
C LEU A 46 -8.27 -17.72 0.53
N VAL A 47 -9.11 -18.48 1.25
CA VAL A 47 -10.58 -18.41 1.15
C VAL A 47 -11.14 -18.48 2.56
N THR A 48 -12.00 -17.54 2.93
CA THR A 48 -12.62 -17.48 4.27
C THR A 48 -14.11 -17.17 4.16
N VAL A 49 -14.90 -18.14 3.71
CA VAL A 49 -16.36 -17.99 3.60
C VAL A 49 -17.02 -18.37 4.92
N ASP A 50 -16.74 -19.57 5.44
CA ASP A 50 -17.26 -20.07 6.72
C ASP A 50 -16.29 -21.10 7.36
N PRO A 51 -16.53 -21.59 8.60
CA PRO A 51 -15.64 -22.53 9.28
C PRO A 51 -15.46 -23.90 8.59
N TYR A 52 -16.35 -24.29 7.69
CA TYR A 52 -16.24 -25.52 6.90
C TYR A 52 -15.77 -25.25 5.46
N PHE A 53 -16.03 -24.04 4.95
CA PHE A 53 -15.53 -23.57 3.67
C PHE A 53 -14.47 -22.48 3.84
N ASN A 54 -13.27 -22.95 4.17
CA ASN A 54 -12.06 -22.15 4.22
C ASN A 54 -10.88 -22.92 3.63
N ALA A 55 -9.90 -22.18 3.15
CA ALA A 55 -8.72 -22.71 2.48
C ALA A 55 -7.51 -21.85 2.85
N TRP A 56 -6.40 -22.48 3.19
CA TRP A 56 -5.23 -21.86 3.80
C TRP A 56 -3.93 -22.35 3.14
N SER A 57 -2.93 -21.47 3.08
CA SER A 57 -1.58 -21.78 2.62
C SER A 57 -0.62 -21.82 3.81
N ASN A 58 0.12 -22.92 3.96
CA ASN A 58 1.11 -23.10 5.03
C ASN A 58 2.54 -22.93 4.51
N ALA A 59 2.71 -22.43 3.29
CA ALA A 59 4.00 -22.36 2.61
C ALA A 59 4.41 -20.92 2.31
N ASP A 60 5.67 -20.75 1.94
CA ASP A 60 6.21 -19.43 1.64
C ASP A 60 5.76 -18.89 0.29
N ASN A 61 5.72 -19.76 -0.72
CA ASN A 61 5.12 -19.48 -2.01
C ASN A 61 3.84 -20.30 -2.19
N LEU A 62 2.89 -19.74 -2.94
CA LEU A 62 1.56 -20.30 -3.12
C LEU A 62 1.56 -21.65 -3.89
N TYR A 63 2.64 -21.95 -4.61
CA TYR A 63 2.82 -23.15 -5.44
C TYR A 63 3.68 -24.24 -4.79
N ASP A 64 4.22 -24.00 -3.59
CA ASP A 64 5.15 -24.90 -2.90
C ASP A 64 4.45 -26.09 -2.23
N ASP A 65 3.17 -25.93 -1.87
CA ASP A 65 2.41 -26.95 -1.14
C ASP A 65 0.90 -26.86 -1.43
N GLN A 66 0.19 -27.95 -1.13
CA GLN A 66 -1.26 -28.02 -1.26
C GLN A 66 -1.95 -27.11 -0.26
N VAL A 67 -3.06 -26.54 -0.72
CA VAL A 67 -3.99 -25.77 0.10
C VAL A 67 -4.65 -26.70 1.14
N ARG A 68 -4.87 -26.19 2.36
CA ARG A 68 -5.46 -26.94 3.47
C ARG A 68 -6.71 -26.29 4.03
N HIS A 69 -7.61 -27.12 4.53
CA HIS A 69 -8.65 -26.68 5.45
C HIS A 69 -8.03 -26.32 6.81
N TRP A 70 -8.68 -25.48 7.62
CA TRP A 70 -8.16 -25.09 8.95
C TRP A 70 -7.87 -26.27 9.89
N THR A 71 -8.46 -27.45 9.63
CA THR A 71 -8.15 -28.71 10.35
C THR A 71 -6.90 -29.42 9.82
N GLU A 72 -6.05 -28.73 9.05
CA GLU A 72 -4.83 -29.24 8.39
C GLU A 72 -5.03 -30.35 7.35
N LYS A 73 -6.28 -30.73 7.07
CA LYS A 73 -6.59 -31.68 6.01
C LYS A 73 -6.33 -31.03 4.65
N GLU A 74 -5.67 -31.76 3.75
CA GLU A 74 -5.52 -31.34 2.36
C GLU A 74 -6.88 -31.04 1.74
N PHE A 75 -6.97 -29.87 1.12
CA PHE A 75 -8.14 -29.39 0.41
C PHE A 75 -7.67 -28.89 -0.97
N PRO A 76 -7.30 -29.83 -1.88
CA PRO A 76 -6.56 -29.49 -3.08
C PRO A 76 -7.29 -28.47 -3.95
N LEU A 77 -6.60 -27.35 -4.23
CA LEU A 77 -7.10 -26.26 -5.04
C LEU A 77 -5.98 -25.80 -5.98
N LEU A 78 -6.12 -26.09 -7.27
CA LEU A 78 -5.13 -25.73 -8.28
C LEU A 78 -5.46 -24.37 -8.89
N GLY A 79 -4.52 -23.45 -8.83
CA GLY A 79 -4.57 -22.18 -9.57
C GLY A 79 -3.72 -22.28 -10.82
N ALA A 80 -4.34 -22.09 -11.98
CA ALA A 80 -3.65 -21.99 -13.25
C ALA A 80 -4.03 -20.68 -13.96
N LEU A 81 -3.05 -20.04 -14.59
CA LEU A 81 -3.22 -18.83 -15.37
C LEU A 81 -2.61 -19.05 -16.77
N ARG A 82 -3.21 -18.47 -17.80
CA ARG A 82 -2.69 -18.56 -19.17
C ARG A 82 -2.06 -17.24 -19.57
N VAL A 83 -0.79 -17.27 -19.97
CA VAL A 83 -0.04 -16.13 -20.52
C VAL A 83 0.39 -16.50 -21.93
N ASP A 84 0.00 -15.71 -22.93
CA ASP A 84 0.41 -15.90 -24.33
C ASP A 84 0.22 -17.31 -24.91
N GLY A 85 -0.82 -18.00 -24.43
CA GLY A 85 -1.15 -19.37 -24.84
C GLY A 85 -0.50 -20.46 -23.98
N GLU A 86 0.49 -20.13 -23.16
CA GLU A 86 1.11 -21.05 -22.20
C GLU A 86 0.38 -21.03 -20.86
N VAL A 87 0.24 -22.21 -20.23
CA VAL A 87 -0.46 -22.38 -18.95
C VAL A 87 0.56 -22.52 -17.83
N TYR A 88 0.45 -21.65 -16.83
CA TYR A 88 1.30 -21.62 -15.65
C TYR A 88 0.48 -21.99 -14.42
N ARG A 89 0.98 -22.94 -13.61
CA ARG A 89 0.45 -23.21 -12.29
C ARG A 89 1.03 -22.22 -11.30
N PHE A 90 0.17 -21.50 -10.60
CA PHE A 90 0.58 -20.49 -9.61
C PHE A 90 0.16 -20.84 -8.17
N MET A 91 -0.69 -21.86 -7.99
CA MET A 91 -1.18 -22.29 -6.68
C MET A 91 -1.44 -23.79 -6.64
N GLY A 92 -1.17 -24.38 -5.47
CA GLY A 92 -1.51 -25.76 -5.10
C GLY A 92 -0.54 -26.78 -5.65
#